data_AF-A0A447R5Y3-F1
#
_entry.id   AF-A0A447R5Y3-F1
#
_cell.length_a   1.000
_cell.length_b   1.000
_cell.length_c   1.000
_cell.angle_alpha   90.00
_cell.angle_beta   90.00
_cell.angle_gamma   90.00
#
_symmetry.space_group_name_H-M   'P 1'
#
loop_
_entity.id
_entity.type
_entity.pdbx_description
1 polymer ?
#
loop_
_entity_poly.entity_id
_entity_poly.type
_entity_poly.pdbx_seq_one_letter_code
_entity_poly.pdbx_strand_id
1 'polypeptide(L)'
;MTTAIQTAQEKIVYAGNGTLSDDDRASLATDLQGIRDQLMNLANSTDGNGRYIFAGYKTEAAPFDQATGNYHGGEKSVTQQVDSARTMVIGHTGAQIFNSLTSNAVPEPDGTDSEKNLFVMLDTAIAALKTPVKGNDVEKERLPPPLIKRIAA
;
A
#
# COMPACT_ATOMS: atom_id res chain seq x y z
N MET A 1 -3.08 10.69 -2.11
CA MET A 1 -2.65 9.28 -2.23
C MET A 1 -1.36 9.18 -3.03
N THR A 2 -1.33 9.64 -4.28
CA THR A 2 -0.14 9.57 -5.15
C THR A 2 1.12 10.14 -4.49
N THR A 3 1.04 11.33 -3.90
CA THR A 3 2.18 11.94 -3.20
C THR A 3 2.68 11.09 -2.03
N ALA A 4 1.78 10.52 -1.22
CA ALA A 4 2.17 9.67 -0.10
C ALA A 4 2.86 8.39 -0.58
N ILE A 5 2.39 7.80 -1.69
CA ILE A 5 3.03 6.63 -2.30
C ILE A 5 4.42 6.99 -2.84
N GLN A 6 4.57 8.14 -3.51
CA GLN A 6 5.86 8.62 -4.00
C GLN A 6 6.85 8.84 -2.86
N THR A 7 6.42 9.47 -1.76
CA THR A 7 7.27 9.65 -0.58
C THR A 7 7.64 8.30 0.06
N ALA A 8 6.72 7.33 0.12
CA ALA A 8 7.05 5.99 0.61
C ALA A 8 8.12 5.32 -0.26
N GLN A 9 8.01 5.45 -1.59
CA GLN A 9 9.00 4.92 -2.53
C GLN A 9 10.38 5.55 -2.31
N GLU A 10 10.46 6.86 -2.16
CA GLU A 10 11.73 7.56 -1.88
C GLU A 10 12.39 7.04 -0.60
N LYS A 11 11.61 6.84 0.47
CA LYS A 11 12.09 6.29 1.74
C LYS A 11 12.56 4.83 1.59
N ILE A 12 11.84 4.02 0.82
CA ILE A 12 12.21 2.63 0.53
C ILE A 12 13.50 2.56 -0.31
N VAL A 13 13.67 3.46 -1.29
CA VAL A 13 14.90 3.56 -2.08
C VAL A 13 16.08 3.90 -1.19
N TYR A 14 15.91 4.88 -0.29
CA TYR A 14 16.96 5.25 0.66
C TYR A 14 17.29 4.11 1.65
N ALA A 15 16.28 3.36 2.10
CA ALA A 15 16.43 2.17 2.93
C ALA A 15 17.24 1.04 2.27
N GLY A 16 17.33 1.01 0.93
CA GLY A 16 18.18 0.08 0.19
C GLY A 16 19.68 0.34 0.36
N ASN A 17 20.08 1.45 0.99
CA ASN A 17 21.48 1.74 1.28
C ASN A 17 22.01 0.85 2.41
N GLY A 18 22.84 -0.14 2.06
CA GLY A 18 23.40 -1.13 2.98
C GLY A 18 24.41 -0.60 4.02
N THR A 19 24.75 0.70 3.98
CA THR A 19 25.63 1.34 4.97
C THR A 19 24.88 2.03 6.11
N LEU A 20 23.55 2.03 6.10
CA LEU A 20 22.75 2.65 7.15
C LEU A 20 22.95 1.95 8.49
N SER A 21 22.96 2.73 9.58
CA SER A 21 22.95 2.17 10.93
C SER A 21 21.55 1.62 11.28
N ASP A 22 21.46 0.78 12.31
CA ASP A 22 20.17 0.29 12.79
C ASP A 22 19.27 1.44 13.29
N ASP A 23 19.85 2.50 13.86
CA ASP A 23 19.12 3.70 14.29
C ASP A 23 18.56 4.50 13.10
N ASP A 24 19.33 4.63 12.01
CA ASP A 24 18.85 5.25 10.77
C ASP A 24 17.71 4.44 10.15
N ARG A 25 17.83 3.11 10.14
CA ARG A 25 16.79 2.21 9.63
C ARG A 25 15.53 2.26 10.48
N ALA A 26 15.66 2.33 11.80
CA ALA A 26 14.52 2.51 12.70
C ALA A 26 13.81 3.87 12.50
N SER A 27 14.58 4.91 12.20
CA SER A 27 14.03 6.23 11.85
C SER A 27 13.24 6.18 10.53
N LEU A 28 13.77 5.52 9.50
CA LEU A 28 13.04 5.30 8.24
C LEU A 28 11.78 4.46 8.42
N ALA A 29 11.81 3.45 9.30
CA ALA A 29 10.63 2.66 9.62
C ALA A 29 9.54 3.53 10.26
N THR A 30 9.92 4.51 11.08
CA THR A 30 8.98 5.46 11.71
C THR A 30 8.37 6.40 10.68
N ASP A 31 9.17 6.91 9.74
CA ASP A 31 8.66 7.73 8.63
C ASP A 31 7.66 6.94 7.76
N LEU A 32 8.01 5.70 7.39
CA LEU A 32 7.14 4.82 6.60
C LEU A 32 5.85 4.46 7.36
N GLN A 33 5.92 4.28 8.67
CA GLN A 33 4.73 4.07 9.50
C GLN A 33 3.79 5.28 9.42
N GLY A 34 4.31 6.50 9.51
CA GLY A 34 3.50 7.71 9.38
C GLY A 34 2.81 7.80 8.01
N ILE A 35 3.53 7.45 6.94
CA ILE A 35 2.97 7.42 5.58
C ILE A 35 1.90 6.32 5.44
N ARG A 36 2.14 5.14 6.01
CA ARG A 36 1.17 4.04 6.04
C ARG A 36 -0.11 4.44 6.74
N ASP A 37 -0.01 5.14 7.88
CA ASP A 37 -1.17 5.61 8.64
C ASP A 37 -1.94 6.70 7.88
N GLN A 38 -1.24 7.60 7.18
CA GLN A 38 -1.87 8.58 6.28
C GLN A 38 -2.63 7.89 5.15
N LEU A 39 -2.03 6.89 4.50
CA LEU A 39 -2.67 6.12 3.45
C LEU A 39 -3.88 5.34 3.96
N MET A 40 -3.81 4.81 5.19
CA MET A 40 -4.93 4.10 5.83
C MET A 40 -6.12 5.03 6.07
N ASN A 41 -5.86 6.23 6.58
CA ASN A 41 -6.91 7.25 6.75
C ASN A 41 -7.52 7.67 5.42
N LEU A 42 -6.71 7.74 4.36
CA LEU A 42 -7.20 8.02 3.00
C LEU A 42 -8.04 6.86 2.45
N ALA A 43 -7.64 5.61 2.70
CA ALA A 43 -8.38 4.43 2.27
C ALA A 43 -9.72 4.26 3.00
N ASN A 44 -9.80 4.72 4.25
CA ASN A 44 -11.01 4.82 5.06
C ASN A 44 -11.67 6.22 4.99
N SER A 45 -11.45 6.98 3.91
CA SER A 45 -12.08 8.30 3.76
C SER A 45 -13.59 8.23 3.58
N THR A 46 -14.29 9.20 4.17
CA THR A 46 -15.74 9.36 4.05
C THR A 46 -16.12 10.61 3.26
N ASP A 47 -17.32 10.61 2.69
CA ASP A 47 -17.93 11.81 2.13
C ASP A 47 -18.46 12.75 3.23
N GLY A 48 -19.08 13.86 2.83
CA GLY A 48 -19.68 14.83 3.76
C GLY A 48 -20.86 14.29 4.57
N ASN A 49 -21.39 13.11 4.22
CA ASN A 49 -22.46 12.43 4.94
C ASN A 49 -21.94 11.27 5.82
N GLY A 50 -20.62 11.09 5.90
CA GLY A 50 -19.99 10.01 6.68
C GLY A 50 -19.95 8.66 5.97
N ARG A 51 -20.24 8.60 4.66
CA ARG A 51 -20.21 7.36 3.87
C ARG A 51 -18.83 7.09 3.32
N TYR A 52 -18.33 5.87 3.53
CA TYR A 52 -17.01 5.47 3.02
C TYR A 52 -16.97 5.42 1.50
N ILE A 53 -16.11 6.25 0.89
CA ILE A 53 -16.09 6.44 -0.57
C ILE A 53 -15.41 5.30 -1.33
N PHE A 54 -14.56 4.51 -0.65
CA PHE A 54 -13.88 3.34 -1.21
C PHE A 54 -14.52 2.01 -0.78
N ALA A 55 -15.70 2.04 -0.15
CA ALA A 55 -16.38 0.82 0.30
C ALA A 55 -17.33 0.22 -0.75
N GLY A 56 -17.35 0.74 -1.98
CA GLY A 56 -18.35 0.34 -2.99
C GLY A 56 -19.76 0.63 -2.47
N TYR A 57 -20.66 -0.35 -2.54
CA TYR A 57 -22.01 -0.22 -1.98
C TYR A 57 -22.09 -0.44 -0.45
N LYS A 58 -21.00 -0.86 0.23
CA LYS A 58 -20.97 -1.10 1.69
C LYS A 58 -20.53 0.14 2.47
N THR A 59 -21.19 1.27 2.26
CA THR A 59 -20.72 2.60 2.72
C THR A 59 -20.80 2.86 4.23
N GLU A 60 -21.44 1.98 5.00
CA GLU A 60 -21.74 2.18 6.43
C GLU A 60 -20.66 1.61 7.37
N ALA A 61 -19.64 0.94 6.84
CA ALA A 61 -18.55 0.35 7.60
C ALA A 61 -17.20 0.65 6.96
N ALA A 62 -16.15 0.77 7.79
CA ALA A 62 -14.81 1.05 7.32
C ALA A 62 -14.35 -0.04 6.33
N PRO A 63 -13.92 0.33 5.12
CA PRO A 63 -13.52 -0.65 4.11
C PRO A 63 -12.19 -1.34 4.41
N PHE A 64 -11.30 -0.74 5.19
CA PHE A 64 -10.00 -1.31 5.53
C PHE A 64 -9.83 -1.49 7.03
N ASP A 65 -9.35 -2.66 7.42
CA ASP A 65 -8.93 -2.93 8.80
C ASP A 65 -7.66 -2.14 9.15
N GLN A 66 -7.68 -1.42 10.28
CA GLN A 66 -6.58 -0.53 10.66
C GLN A 66 -5.28 -1.31 10.92
N ALA A 67 -5.36 -2.52 11.49
CA ALA A 67 -4.20 -3.29 11.90
C ALA A 67 -3.53 -4.00 10.72
N THR A 68 -4.33 -4.67 9.90
CA THR A 68 -3.86 -5.56 8.83
C THR A 68 -3.91 -4.93 7.44
N GLY A 69 -4.68 -3.86 7.27
CA GLY A 69 -4.95 -3.27 5.95
C GLY A 69 -5.76 -4.17 5.03
N ASN A 70 -6.46 -5.17 5.57
CA ASN A 70 -7.34 -6.04 4.81
C ASN A 70 -8.61 -5.29 4.36
N TYR A 71 -9.02 -5.52 3.12
CA TYR A 71 -10.23 -4.93 2.56
C TYR A 71 -11.47 -5.77 2.88
N HIS A 72 -12.50 -5.12 3.43
CA HIS A 72 -13.79 -5.71 3.81
C HIS A 72 -15.00 -5.01 3.18
N GLY A 73 -14.76 -4.05 2.28
CA GLY A 73 -15.81 -3.32 1.57
C GLY A 73 -16.57 -4.14 0.53
N GLY A 74 -17.30 -3.45 -0.35
CA GLY A 74 -18.01 -4.06 -1.47
C GLY A 74 -17.11 -4.34 -2.66
N GLU A 75 -17.32 -5.46 -3.33
CA GLU A 75 -16.51 -5.84 -4.50
C GLU A 75 -16.94 -5.11 -5.79
N LYS A 76 -18.18 -4.63 -5.83
CA LYS A 76 -18.73 -3.94 -7.00
C LYS A 76 -18.51 -2.43 -6.88
N SER A 77 -17.91 -1.86 -7.92
CA SER A 77 -17.82 -0.40 -8.09
C SER A 77 -19.22 0.21 -8.14
N VAL A 78 -19.37 1.42 -7.62
CA VAL A 78 -20.64 2.15 -7.67
C VAL A 78 -20.80 2.70 -9.08
N THR A 79 -21.91 2.33 -9.73
CA THR A 79 -22.25 2.81 -11.07
C THR A 79 -23.52 3.63 -11.06
N GLN A 80 -23.58 4.65 -11.92
CA GLN A 80 -24.74 5.50 -12.11
C GLN A 80 -25.09 5.57 -13.60
N GLN A 81 -26.36 5.38 -13.93
CA GLN A 81 -26.86 5.65 -15.27
C GLN A 81 -26.92 7.16 -15.49
N VAL A 82 -26.26 7.64 -16.54
CA VAL A 82 -26.16 9.07 -16.89
C VAL A 82 -26.91 9.41 -18.19
N ASP A 83 -27.27 8.38 -18.96
CA ASP A 83 -28.10 8.48 -20.16
C ASP A 83 -28.83 7.13 -20.37
N SER A 84 -29.88 7.13 -21.19
CA SER A 84 -30.63 5.96 -21.65
C SER A 84 -29.76 4.77 -22.07
N ALA A 85 -28.57 5.01 -22.64
CA ALA A 85 -27.65 3.98 -23.10
C ALA A 85 -26.29 3.94 -22.37
N ARG A 86 -26.05 4.76 -21.34
CA ARG A 86 -24.73 4.90 -20.71
C ARG A 86 -24.79 4.81 -19.20
N THR A 87 -23.97 3.91 -18.67
CA THR A 87 -23.70 3.75 -17.24
C THR A 87 -22.24 4.09 -16.97
N MET A 88 -21.99 5.01 -16.04
CA MET A 88 -20.65 5.42 -15.63
C MET A 88 -20.31 4.88 -14.25
N VAL A 89 -19.05 4.49 -14.06
CA VAL A 89 -18.51 4.20 -12.72
C VAL A 89 -18.28 5.53 -12.03
N ILE A 90 -18.90 5.73 -10.87
CA ILE A 90 -18.79 6.94 -10.06
C ILE A 90 -17.99 6.72 -8.77
N GLY A 91 -17.73 5.46 -8.40
CA GLY A 91 -16.92 5.12 -7.23
C GLY A 91 -16.17 3.81 -7.44
N HIS A 92 -14.84 3.88 -7.43
CA HIS A 92 -13.99 2.69 -7.40
C HIS A 92 -14.00 2.07 -6.00
N THR A 93 -13.83 0.75 -5.95
CA THR A 93 -13.70 0.05 -4.67
C THR A 93 -12.28 0.21 -4.14
N GLY A 94 -12.13 0.13 -2.82
CA GLY A 94 -10.81 0.15 -2.19
C GLY A 94 -9.94 -0.99 -2.68
N ALA A 95 -10.52 -2.15 -3.01
CA ALA A 95 -9.78 -3.24 -3.65
C ALA A 95 -9.14 -2.82 -4.98
N GLN A 96 -9.84 -2.05 -5.82
CA GLN A 96 -9.32 -1.55 -7.11
C GLN A 96 -8.26 -0.46 -6.97
N ILE A 97 -8.10 0.15 -5.79
CA ILE A 97 -7.16 1.26 -5.57
C ILE A 97 -5.96 0.82 -4.73
N PHE A 98 -6.17 0.03 -3.69
CA PHE A 98 -5.16 -0.33 -2.68
C PHE A 98 -4.83 -1.82 -2.63
N ASN A 99 -5.62 -2.68 -3.30
CA ASN A 99 -5.40 -4.14 -3.34
C ASN A 99 -5.39 -4.68 -4.78
N SER A 100 -4.77 -3.94 -5.69
CA SER A 100 -4.68 -4.31 -7.10
C SER A 100 -3.39 -3.80 -7.72
N LEU A 101 -2.87 -4.58 -8.66
CA LEU A 101 -1.77 -4.21 -9.52
C LEU A 101 -2.27 -4.10 -10.96
N THR A 102 -1.64 -3.21 -11.72
CA THR A 102 -1.86 -3.05 -13.15
C THR A 102 -1.12 -4.13 -13.93
N SER A 103 -1.44 -4.31 -15.22
CA SER A 103 -0.83 -5.33 -16.07
C SER A 103 0.66 -5.11 -16.37
N ASN A 104 1.20 -3.92 -16.10
CA ASN A 104 2.62 -3.58 -16.20
C ASN A 104 3.40 -3.84 -14.90
N ALA A 105 2.78 -4.47 -13.89
CA ALA A 105 3.48 -4.82 -12.66
C ALA A 105 4.71 -5.69 -12.93
N VAL A 106 5.81 -5.37 -12.25
CA VAL A 106 7.05 -6.12 -12.36
C VAL A 106 6.91 -7.44 -11.58
N PRO A 107 7.09 -8.60 -12.22
CA PRO A 107 6.94 -9.89 -11.56
C PRO A 107 8.05 -10.12 -10.53
N GLU A 108 7.77 -10.97 -9.54
CA GLU A 108 8.77 -11.34 -8.55
C GLU A 108 9.93 -12.13 -9.19
N PRO A 109 11.19 -11.89 -8.78
CA PRO A 109 12.34 -12.59 -9.35
C PRO A 109 12.29 -14.11 -9.18
N ASP A 110 11.61 -14.60 -8.14
CA ASP A 110 11.43 -16.02 -7.84
C ASP A 110 10.19 -16.64 -8.51
N GLY A 111 9.42 -15.85 -9.26
CA GLY A 111 8.20 -16.29 -9.93
C GLY A 111 7.00 -16.48 -9.01
N THR A 112 7.07 -16.01 -7.76
CA THR A 112 5.91 -16.01 -6.85
C THR A 112 4.89 -14.92 -7.23
N ASP A 113 3.68 -15.06 -6.71
CA ASP A 113 2.63 -14.06 -6.92
C ASP A 113 3.05 -12.73 -6.27
N SER A 114 2.94 -11.64 -7.03
CA SER A 114 3.18 -10.31 -6.49
C SER A 114 2.15 -9.95 -5.42
N GLU A 115 2.64 -9.38 -4.31
CA GLU A 115 1.78 -8.76 -3.30
C GLU A 115 0.94 -7.67 -3.96
N LYS A 116 -0.35 -7.58 -3.64
CA LYS A 116 -1.29 -6.61 -4.25
C LYS A 116 -1.73 -5.55 -3.25
N ASN A 117 -1.63 -5.86 -1.96
CA ASN A 117 -2.06 -4.98 -0.89
C ASN A 117 -0.95 -4.00 -0.51
N LEU A 118 -1.20 -2.72 -0.76
CA LEU A 118 -0.26 -1.64 -0.44
C LEU A 118 0.13 -1.61 1.05
N PHE A 119 -0.81 -1.91 1.95
CA PHE A 119 -0.55 -1.89 3.39
C PHE A 119 0.37 -3.04 3.79
N VAL A 120 0.19 -4.23 3.22
CA VAL A 120 1.09 -5.38 3.47
C VAL A 120 2.50 -5.08 2.94
N MET A 121 2.63 -4.41 1.79
CA MET A 121 3.93 -3.98 1.28
C MET A 121 4.65 -3.01 2.24
N LEU A 122 3.91 -2.03 2.79
CA LEU A 122 4.48 -1.06 3.73
C LEU A 122 4.81 -1.71 5.07
N ASP A 123 3.91 -2.52 5.61
CA ASP A 123 4.07 -3.17 6.91
C ASP A 123 5.25 -4.16 6.88
N THR A 124 5.46 -4.89 5.78
CA THR A 124 6.64 -5.75 5.60
C THR A 124 7.94 -4.96 5.50
N ALA A 125 7.96 -3.83 4.79
CA ALA A 125 9.12 -2.95 4.72
C ALA A 125 9.47 -2.33 6.08
N ILE A 126 8.45 -1.87 6.83
CA ILE A 126 8.60 -1.33 8.18
C ILE A 126 9.15 -2.40 9.13
N ALA A 127 8.61 -3.61 9.08
CA ALA A 127 9.08 -4.73 9.90
C ALA A 127 10.54 -5.05 9.61
N ALA A 128 10.91 -5.15 8.33
CA ALA A 128 12.29 -5.41 7.92
C ALA A 128 13.25 -4.33 8.42
N LEU A 129 12.88 -3.05 8.34
CA LEU A 129 13.70 -1.93 8.81
C LEU A 129 13.87 -1.87 10.32
N LYS A 130 12.89 -2.36 11.08
CA LYS A 130 12.97 -2.45 12.55
C LYS A 130 13.82 -3.63 13.03
N THR A 131 14.05 -4.65 12.20
CA THR A 131 14.94 -5.77 12.53
C THR A 131 16.40 -5.31 12.43
N PRO A 132 17.19 -5.32 13.52
CA PRO A 132 18.60 -4.92 13.48
C PRO A 132 19.42 -5.85 12.58
N VAL A 133 20.33 -5.30 11.76
CA VAL A 133 21.15 -6.08 10.81
C VAL A 133 22.66 -5.99 11.11
N LYS A 134 23.05 -5.28 12.18
CA LYS A 134 24.46 -5.15 12.57
C LYS A 134 25.01 -6.47 13.12
N GLY A 135 25.93 -7.08 12.37
CA GLY A 135 26.65 -8.30 12.76
C GLY A 135 26.11 -9.60 12.15
N ASN A 136 25.01 -9.55 11.39
CA ASN A 136 24.49 -10.67 10.60
C ASN A 136 24.65 -10.35 9.11
N ASP A 137 25.79 -10.76 8.53
CA ASP A 137 26.05 -10.61 7.09
C ASP A 137 24.98 -11.32 6.22
N VAL A 138 24.24 -12.28 6.81
CA VAL A 138 23.16 -13.06 6.17
C VAL A 138 21.81 -12.30 6.09
N GLU A 139 21.56 -11.29 6.94
CA GLU A 139 20.30 -10.53 6.94
C GLU A 139 20.31 -9.30 6.04
N LYS A 140 21.50 -8.79 5.69
CA LYS A 140 21.66 -7.77 4.64
C LYS A 140 21.20 -8.27 3.26
N GLU A 141 21.26 -9.59 3.05
CA GLU A 141 20.84 -10.26 1.81
C GLU A 141 19.40 -10.81 1.89
N ARG A 142 18.80 -10.87 3.09
CA ARG A 142 17.39 -11.27 3.32
C ARG A 142 16.41 -10.10 3.31
N LEU A 143 16.89 -8.86 3.08
CA LEU A 143 16.01 -7.81 2.60
C LEU A 143 15.32 -8.36 1.35
N PRO A 144 13.97 -8.41 1.30
CA PRO A 144 13.28 -8.86 0.10
C PRO A 144 13.85 -8.07 -1.09
N PRO A 145 14.00 -8.71 -2.27
CA PRO A 145 14.54 -8.04 -3.45
C PRO A 145 13.89 -6.66 -3.58
N PRO A 146 14.65 -5.61 -3.93
CA PRO A 146 14.23 -4.24 -3.72
C PRO A 146 12.81 -4.04 -4.22
N LEU A 147 11.91 -3.60 -3.33
CA LEU A 147 10.64 -2.97 -3.70
C LEU A 147 10.85 -1.86 -4.76
N ILE A 148 12.08 -1.36 -4.92
CA ILE A 148 12.57 -0.49 -6.00
C ILE A 148 12.27 -1.05 -7.40
N LYS A 149 12.33 -2.37 -7.63
CA LYS A 149 11.90 -2.96 -8.91
C LYS A 149 10.40 -3.16 -9.03
N ARG A 150 9.66 -3.15 -7.92
CA ARG A 150 8.22 -3.48 -7.88
C ARG A 150 7.31 -2.31 -8.25
N ILE A 151 7.83 -1.07 -8.25
CA ILE A 151 7.00 0.13 -8.51
C ILE A 151 7.56 1.05 -9.62
N ALA A 152 8.65 0.68 -10.28
CA ALA A 152 9.31 1.51 -11.30
C ALA A 152 9.03 1.11 -12.77
N ALA A 153 7.90 0.46 -13.07
CA ALA A 153 7.44 0.22 -14.45
C ALA A 153 5.93 0.42 -14.58
#